data_AF-A0A3D4QNH6-F1
#
_entry.id   AF-A0A3D4QNH6-F1
#
_cell.length_a   1.000
_cell.length_b   1.000
_cell.length_c   1.000
_cell.angle_alpha   90.00
_cell.angle_beta   90.00
_cell.angle_gamma   90.00
#
_symmetry.space_group_name_H-M   'P 1'
#
loop_
_entity.id
_entity.type
_entity.pdbx_description
1 polymer ?
#
loop_
_entity_poly.entity_id
_entity_poly.type
_entity_poly.pdbx_seq_one_letter_code
_entity_poly.pdbx_strand_id
1 'polypeptide(L)' 'TIGQISVGCAIGWLDMRFNDLGWRDDCPALADWYAGFSARPSMVATEPKE' A
#
# COMPACT_ATOMS: atom_id res chain seq x y z
N THR A 1 10.12 10.12 -1.72
CA THR A 1 9.71 11.22 -2.63
C THR A 1 8.19 11.33 -2.64
N ILE A 2 7.62 12.37 -3.26
CA ILE A 2 6.16 12.47 -3.43
C ILE A 2 5.60 11.27 -4.20
N GLY A 3 6.31 10.77 -5.22
CA GLY A 3 5.88 9.60 -5.98
C GLY A 3 5.71 8.34 -5.13
N GLN A 4 6.60 8.09 -4.17
CA GLN A 4 6.46 6.95 -3.26
C GLN A 4 5.22 7.07 -2.37
N ILE A 5 4.89 8.28 -1.91
CA ILE A 5 3.69 8.52 -1.10
C ILE A 5 2.45 8.28 -1.95
N SER A 6 2.41 8.83 -3.17
CA SER A 6 1.31 8.63 -4.12
C SER A 6 1.06 7.14 -4.41
N VAL A 7 2.12 6.37 -4.66
CA VAL A 7 2.02 4.93 -4.90
C VAL A 7 1.54 4.19 -3.63
N GLY A 8 2.09 4.51 -2.46
CA GLY A 8 1.67 3.89 -1.20
C GLY A 8 0.19 4.14 -0.87
N CYS A 9 -0.32 5.35 -1.10
CA CYS A 9 -1.75 5.67 -0.94
C CYS A 9 -2.62 4.90 -1.95
N ALA A 10 -2.20 4.83 -3.21
CA ALA A 10 -2.95 4.11 -4.24
C ALA A 10 -3.06 2.62 -3.94
N ILE A 11 -1.97 1.99 -3.48
CA ILE A 11 -1.96 0.58 -3.09
C ILE A 11 -2.85 0.34 -1.87
N GLY A 12 -2.77 1.19 -0.84
CA GLY A 12 -3.62 1.04 0.35
C GLY A 12 -5.11 1.15 0.02
N TRP A 13 -5.49 2.03 -0.91
CA TRP A 13 -6.85 2.09 -1.41
C TRP A 13 -7.25 0.85 -2.22
N LEU A 14 -6.33 0.34 -3.04
CA LEU A 14 -6.54 -0.87 -3.84
C LEU A 14 -6.74 -2.10 -2.94
N ASP A 15 -6.01 -2.22 -1.83
CA ASP A 15 -6.22 -3.26 -0.83
C ASP A 15 -7.60 -3.18 -0.18
N MET A 16 -8.04 -1.97 0.17
CA MET A 16 -9.33 -1.75 0.80
C MET A 16 -10.51 -2.05 -0.15
N ARG A 17 -10.37 -1.70 -1.44
CA ARG A 17 -11.49 -1.76 -2.39
C ARG A 17 -11.48 -2.97 -3.31
N PHE A 18 -10.32 -3.58 -3.53
CA PHE A 18 -10.10 -4.66 -4.51
C PHE A 18 -9.18 -5.75 -3.95
N ASN A 19 -9.42 -6.17 -2.71
CA ASN A 19 -8.63 -7.24 -2.08
C ASN A 19 -8.60 -8.54 -2.91
N ASP A 20 -9.64 -8.81 -3.69
CA ASP A 20 -9.74 -10.02 -4.54
C ASP A 20 -8.91 -9.95 -5.84
N LEU A 21 -8.28 -8.81 -6.14
CA LEU A 21 -7.49 -8.63 -7.37
C LEU A 21 -6.19 -9.46 -7.38
N GLY A 22 -5.69 -9.88 -6.20
CA GLY A 22 -4.48 -10.70 -6.13
C GLY A 22 -3.19 -10.00 -6.58
N TRP A 23 -3.16 -8.66 -6.62
CA TRP A 23 -2.06 -7.89 -7.19
C TRP A 23 -0.67 -8.20 -6.59
N ARG A 24 -0.63 -8.68 -5.34
CA ARG A 24 0.61 -9.05 -4.65
C ARG A 24 1.30 -10.23 -5.31
N ASP A 25 0.54 -11.18 -5.83
CA ASP A 25 1.06 -12.37 -6.50
C ASP A 25 1.64 -12.01 -7.87
N ASP A 26 0.99 -11.07 -8.57
CA ASP A 26 1.44 -10.57 -9.87
C ASP A 26 2.64 -9.62 -9.76
N CYS A 27 2.76 -8.91 -8.64
CA CYS A 27 3.78 -7.87 -8.42
C CYS A 27 4.56 -8.07 -7.10
N PRO A 28 5.33 -9.16 -6.94
CA PRO A 28 5.96 -9.53 -5.66
C PRO A 28 6.95 -8.48 -5.16
N ALA A 29 7.75 -7.88 -6.04
CA ALA A 29 8.70 -6.83 -5.65
C ALA A 29 7.99 -5.56 -5.12
N LEU A 30 6.80 -5.25 -5.65
CA LEU A 30 5.99 -4.13 -5.17
C LEU A 30 5.34 -4.47 -3.83
N ALA A 31 4.90 -5.72 -3.64
CA ALA A 31 4.36 -6.21 -2.39
C ALA A 31 5.40 -6.12 -1.26
N ASP A 32 6.63 -6.58 -1.50
CA ASP A 32 7.75 -6.50 -0.56
C ASP A 32 8.08 -5.06 -0.19
N TRP A 33 8.13 -4.18 -1.19
CA TRP A 33 8.35 -2.75 -0.96
C TRP A 33 7.22 -2.13 -0.12
N TYR A 34 5.97 -2.46 -0.45
CA TYR A 34 4.80 -1.91 0.23
C TYR A 34 4.73 -2.36 1.69
N ALA A 35 5.10 -3.61 1.99
CA ALA A 35 5.16 -4.12 3.37
C ALA A 35 6.10 -3.30 4.27
N GLY A 36 7.25 -2.87 3.74
CA GLY A 36 8.14 -1.95 4.47
C GLY A 36 7.61 -0.51 4.50
N PHE A 37 6.97 -0.06 3.42
CA PHE A 37 6.49 1.31 3.31
C PHE A 37 5.26 1.60 4.19
N SER A 38 4.30 0.68 4.26
CA SER A 38 3.08 0.80 5.07
C SER A 38 3.37 0.80 6.56
N ALA A 39 4.44 0.13 7.00
CA ALA A 39 4.89 0.12 8.39
C ALA A 39 5.48 1.46 8.90
N ARG A 40 5.66 2.46 8.02
CA ARG A 40 6.20 3.76 8.42
C ARG A 40 5.24 4.47 9.39
N PRO A 41 5.74 5.16 10.44
CA PRO A 41 4.88 5.83 11.41
C PRO A 41 3.87 6.79 10.78
N SER A 42 4.26 7.50 9.71
CA SER A 42 3.36 8.39 8.99
C SER A 42 2.23 7.66 8.28
N MET A 43 2.49 6.47 7.72
CA MET A 43 1.48 5.68 7.01
C MET A 43 0.49 5.06 7.99
N VAL A 44 0.99 4.45 9.07
CA VAL A 44 0.16 3.87 10.13
C VAL A 44 -0.72 4.94 10.81
N ALA A 45 -0.15 6.13 11.08
CA ALA A 45 -0.91 7.21 11.70
C ALA A 45 -2.05 7.75 10.83
N THR A 46 -1.96 7.58 9.50
CA THR A 46 -2.96 8.04 8.53
C THR A 46 -3.70 6.90 7.85
N GLU A 47 -3.63 5.68 8.41
CA GLU A 47 -4.36 4.56 7.85
C GLU A 47 -5.88 4.87 7.85
N PRO A 48 -6.59 4.60 6.73
CA PRO A 48 -8.03 4.79 6.68
C PRO A 48 -8.71 3.95 7.77
N LYS A 49 -9.46 4.62 8.64
CA LYS A 49 -10.33 3.96 9.62
C LYS A 49 -11.71 3.88 8.99
N GLU A 50 -12.28 2.69 8.94
CA GLU A 50 -13.72 2.52 8.66
C GLU A 50 -14.57 3.23 9.72
#